data_AF-A0A5N4C6Y8-F1
#
_entry.id   AF-A0A5N4C6Y8-F1
#
_cell.length_a   1.000
_cell.length_b   1.000
_cell.length_c   1.000
_cell.angle_alpha   90.00
_cell.angle_beta   90.00
_cell.angle_gamma   90.00
#
_symmetry.space_group_name_H-M   'P 1'
#
loop_
_entity.id
_entity.type
_entity.pdbx_description
1 polymer ?
#
loop_
_entity_poly.entity_id
_entity_poly.type
_entity_poly.pdbx_seq_one_letter_code
_entity_poly.pdbx_strand_id
1 'polypeptide(L)'
;MLDTWNESIFSNIKNRLQDSAMKLVHAERLGEAFDSQLVIGVRESYVNLCSNPEDKLQIYRDNFEKAYLDSTERFYRTQAPSYLQQNGVQNYMKYADAKLKEEEKRALRYLETRRECNSVEAEIIMIYQLSSLNLVSRDLNLIDLITFQYAQENKFLNQFSVE
;
A
#
# COMPACT_ATOMS: atom_id res chain seq x y z
N MET A 1 2.03 3.13 32.02
CA MET A 1 3.08 3.98 31.38
C MET A 1 2.72 4.29 29.93
N LEU A 2 2.29 3.30 29.12
CA LEU A 2 1.83 3.55 27.75
C LEU A 2 0.54 4.38 27.68
N ASP A 3 -0.38 4.20 28.63
CA ASP A 3 -1.64 4.97 28.68
C ASP A 3 -1.40 6.46 28.92
N THR A 4 -0.51 6.80 29.86
CA THR A 4 -0.10 8.19 30.13
C THR A 4 0.56 8.85 28.92
N TRP A 5 1.38 8.11 28.17
CA TRP A 5 1.97 8.60 26.91
C TRP A 5 0.91 8.82 25.83
N ASN A 6 -0.04 7.88 25.70
CA ASN A 6 -1.12 7.98 24.73
C ASN A 6 -1.99 9.23 25.00
N GLU A 7 -2.42 9.41 26.25
CA GLU A 7 -3.29 10.51 26.65
C GLU A 7 -2.59 11.88 26.58
N SER A 8 -1.34 11.98 27.01
CA SER A 8 -0.64 13.27 27.11
C SER A 8 -0.03 13.74 25.79
N ILE A 9 0.46 12.84 24.95
CA ILE A 9 1.27 13.20 23.77
C ILE A 9 0.62 12.68 22.50
N PHE A 10 0.50 11.35 22.35
CA PHE A 10 0.15 10.75 21.06
C PHE A 10 -1.25 11.15 20.56
N SER A 11 -2.25 11.17 21.44
CA SER A 11 -3.63 11.57 21.11
C SER A 11 -3.70 12.95 20.43
N ASN A 12 -2.83 13.88 20.81
CA ASN A 12 -2.80 15.26 20.35
C ASN A 12 -2.03 15.45 19.04
N ILE A 13 -1.06 14.57 18.74
CA ILE A 13 -0.16 14.72 17.59
C ILE A 13 -0.28 13.61 16.54
N LYS A 14 -1.04 12.54 16.82
CA LYS A 14 -1.16 11.35 15.95
C LYS A 14 -1.48 11.71 14.49
N ASN A 15 -2.42 12.61 14.25
CA ASN A 15 -2.82 13.02 12.90
C ASN A 15 -1.66 13.72 12.16
N ARG A 16 -0.94 14.62 12.84
CA ARG A 16 0.21 15.32 12.25
C ARG A 16 1.38 14.38 11.96
N LEU A 17 1.61 13.41 12.84
CA LEU A 17 2.61 12.36 12.66
C LEU A 17 2.25 11.46 11.48
N GLN A 18 0.99 11.04 11.39
CA GLN A 18 0.48 10.25 10.27
C GLN A 18 0.64 11.00 8.95
N ASP A 19 0.19 12.25 8.85
CA ASP A 19 0.30 13.04 7.64
C ASP A 19 1.76 13.23 7.20
N SER A 20 2.67 13.41 8.18
CA SER A 20 4.10 13.54 7.91
C SER A 20 4.70 12.22 7.43
N ALA A 21 4.29 11.09 8.02
CA ALA A 21 4.70 9.76 7.59
C ALA A 21 4.23 9.47 6.14
N MET A 22 2.98 9.79 5.80
CA MET A 22 2.47 9.61 4.44
C MET A 22 3.22 10.47 3.42
N LYS A 23 3.65 11.68 3.79
CA LYS A 23 4.49 12.53 2.94
C LYS A 23 5.87 11.91 2.68
N LEU A 24 6.49 11.30 3.70
CA LEU A 24 7.77 10.61 3.54
C LEU A 24 7.65 9.40 2.61
N VAL A 25 6.59 8.61 2.78
CA VAL A 25 6.29 7.47 1.89
C VAL A 25 6.07 7.94 0.45
N HIS A 26 5.33 9.04 0.27
CA HIS A 26 5.13 9.64 -1.06
C HIS A 26 6.45 10.12 -1.68
N ALA A 27 7.32 10.79 -0.92
CA ALA A 27 8.63 11.22 -1.38
C ALA A 27 9.51 10.02 -1.80
N GLU A 28 9.48 8.92 -1.04
CA GLU A 28 10.21 7.70 -1.39
C GLU A 28 9.69 7.04 -2.68
N ARG A 29 8.39 7.11 -2.97
CA ARG A 29 7.83 6.66 -4.26
C ARG A 29 8.34 7.49 -5.44
N LEU A 30 8.70 8.74 -5.20
CA LEU A 30 9.33 9.63 -6.18
C LEU A 30 10.86 9.45 -6.25
N GLY A 31 11.44 8.59 -5.41
CA GLY A 31 12.86 8.26 -5.39
C GLY A 31 13.67 8.98 -4.31
N GLU A 32 13.04 9.72 -3.40
CA GLU A 32 13.73 10.39 -2.30
C GLU A 32 13.97 9.43 -1.13
N ALA A 33 15.24 9.19 -0.79
CA ALA A 33 15.59 8.36 0.35
C ALA A 33 15.39 9.14 1.66
N PHE A 34 14.82 8.47 2.67
CA PHE A 34 14.68 9.01 4.03
C PHE A 34 14.93 7.92 5.07
N ASP A 35 15.04 8.30 6.34
CA ASP A 35 15.14 7.33 7.44
C ASP A 35 13.81 6.63 7.70
N SER A 36 13.74 5.35 7.32
CA SER A 36 12.58 4.48 7.55
C SER A 36 12.07 4.43 8.98
N GLN A 37 12.93 4.66 9.98
CA GLN A 37 12.52 4.63 11.39
C GLN A 37 11.45 5.69 11.69
N LEU A 38 11.39 6.78 10.91
CA LEU A 38 10.36 7.82 11.06
C LEU A 38 8.95 7.28 10.78
N VAL A 39 8.80 6.43 9.77
CA VAL A 39 7.50 5.82 9.43
C VAL A 39 7.22 4.63 10.33
N ILE A 40 8.23 3.80 10.59
CA ILE A 40 8.14 2.62 11.46
C ILE A 40 7.73 3.02 12.88
N GLY A 41 8.34 4.07 13.46
CA GLY A 41 8.00 4.52 14.81
C GLY A 41 6.58 5.08 14.94
N VAL A 42 6.07 5.72 13.89
CA VAL A 42 4.66 6.16 13.84
C VAL A 42 3.74 4.95 13.80
N ARG A 43 4.01 3.97 12.91
CA ARG A 43 3.27 2.70 12.86
C ARG A 43 3.26 1.99 14.22
N GLU A 44 4.42 1.85 14.87
CA GLU A 44 4.53 1.21 16.19
C GLU A 44 3.74 1.94 17.27
N SER A 45 3.66 3.27 17.20
CA SER A 45 2.82 4.04 18.10
C SER A 45 1.35 3.72 17.90
N TYR A 46 0.88 3.60 16.65
CA TYR A 46 -0.49 3.19 16.35
C TYR A 46 -0.83 1.76 16.79
N VAL A 47 0.13 0.82 16.70
CA VAL A 47 -0.05 -0.59 17.10
C VAL A 47 -0.01 -0.76 18.63
N ASN A 48 0.94 -0.12 19.30
CA ASN A 48 1.19 -0.36 20.73
C ASN A 48 0.34 0.51 21.68
N LEU A 49 -0.22 1.63 21.19
CA LEU A 49 -1.01 2.56 22.01
C LEU A 49 -2.53 2.35 21.86
N CYS A 50 -2.96 1.26 21.22
CA CYS A 50 -4.38 0.91 21.20
C CYS A 50 -4.85 0.47 22.59
N SER A 51 -5.80 1.22 23.15
CA SER A 51 -6.40 0.92 24.45
C SER A 51 -7.54 -0.11 24.39
N ASN A 52 -7.92 -0.58 23.19
CA ASN A 52 -8.98 -1.59 23.05
C ASN A 52 -8.43 -2.99 23.42
N PRO A 53 -8.94 -3.63 24.48
CA PRO A 53 -8.48 -4.96 24.91
C PRO A 53 -8.93 -6.10 23.99
N GLU A 54 -10.03 -5.92 23.24
CA GLU A 54 -10.58 -6.92 22.32
C GLU A 54 -9.90 -6.87 20.94
N ASP A 55 -9.44 -5.67 20.52
CA ASP A 55 -8.80 -5.46 19.23
C ASP A 55 -7.66 -4.44 19.31
N LYS A 56 -6.46 -4.95 19.54
CA LYS A 56 -5.24 -4.13 19.67
C LYS A 56 -4.81 -3.44 18.37
N LEU A 57 -5.38 -3.82 17.23
CA LEU A 57 -5.02 -3.24 15.93
C LEU A 57 -6.07 -2.27 15.41
N GLN A 58 -7.21 -2.09 16.07
CA GLN A 58 -8.30 -1.24 15.60
C GLN A 58 -7.84 0.16 15.19
N ILE A 59 -7.12 0.88 16.08
CA ILE A 59 -6.68 2.26 15.80
C ILE A 59 -5.66 2.28 14.65
N TYR A 60 -4.80 1.27 14.56
CA TYR A 60 -3.86 1.11 13.45
C TYR A 60 -4.61 0.97 12.11
N ARG A 61 -5.60 0.06 12.04
CA ARG A 61 -6.36 -0.22 10.81
C ARG A 61 -7.18 1.00 10.36
N ASP A 62 -7.90 1.61 11.30
CA ASP A 62 -8.82 2.72 11.01
C ASP A 62 -8.11 4.03 10.63
N ASN A 63 -6.82 4.16 10.95
CA ASN A 63 -6.07 5.40 10.76
C ASN A 63 -4.82 5.20 9.90
N PHE A 64 -3.79 4.53 10.41
CA PHE A 64 -2.50 4.44 9.72
C PHE A 64 -2.58 3.59 8.46
N GLU A 65 -3.11 2.37 8.57
CA GLU A 65 -3.28 1.47 7.43
C GLU A 65 -4.19 2.09 6.37
N LYS A 66 -5.36 2.59 6.79
CA LYS A 66 -6.29 3.28 5.90
C LYS A 66 -5.63 4.46 5.17
N ALA A 67 -4.92 5.33 5.88
CA ALA A 67 -4.24 6.47 5.28
C ALA A 67 -3.12 6.03 4.32
N TYR A 68 -2.41 4.96 4.66
CA TYR A 68 -1.38 4.37 3.80
C TYR A 68 -2.00 3.86 2.50
N LEU A 69 -3.05 3.04 2.57
CA LEU A 69 -3.79 2.51 1.42
C LEU A 69 -4.40 3.62 0.56
N ASP A 70 -5.07 4.60 1.17
CA ASP A 70 -5.65 5.75 0.47
C ASP A 70 -4.56 6.56 -0.28
N SER A 71 -3.38 6.70 0.32
CA SER A 71 -2.24 7.38 -0.31
C SER A 71 -1.70 6.60 -1.50
N THR A 72 -1.62 5.26 -1.38
CA THR A 72 -1.21 4.34 -2.45
C THR A 72 -2.18 4.42 -3.62
N GLU A 73 -3.48 4.30 -3.34
CA GLU A 73 -4.53 4.39 -4.36
C GLU A 73 -4.42 5.70 -5.13
N ARG A 74 -4.39 6.83 -4.42
CA ARG A 74 -4.34 8.16 -5.06
C ARG A 74 -3.10 8.31 -5.93
N PHE A 75 -1.95 7.84 -5.45
CA PHE A 75 -0.70 7.91 -6.21
C PHE A 75 -0.82 7.16 -7.54
N TYR A 76 -1.21 5.88 -7.52
CA TYR A 76 -1.28 5.09 -8.75
C TYR A 76 -2.48 5.45 -9.62
N ARG A 77 -3.59 5.93 -9.07
CA ARG A 77 -4.73 6.42 -9.83
C ARG A 77 -4.37 7.62 -10.70
N THR A 78 -3.44 8.46 -10.26
CA THR A 78 -2.94 9.59 -11.07
C THR A 78 -1.78 9.18 -11.99
N GLN A 79 -0.83 8.39 -11.48
CA GLN A 79 0.40 8.06 -12.21
C GLN A 79 0.16 7.03 -13.33
N ALA A 80 -0.66 6.01 -13.08
CA ALA A 80 -0.84 4.88 -13.99
C ALA A 80 -1.46 5.25 -15.36
N PRO A 81 -2.55 6.06 -15.43
CA PRO A 81 -3.13 6.46 -16.71
C PRO A 81 -2.16 7.30 -17.56
N SER A 82 -1.40 8.17 -16.89
CA SER A 82 -0.41 9.04 -17.55
C SER A 82 0.71 8.21 -18.18
N TYR A 83 1.27 7.25 -17.43
CA TYR A 83 2.32 6.37 -17.95
C TYR A 83 1.80 5.49 -19.10
N LEU A 84 0.60 4.92 -18.95
CA LEU A 84 -0.03 4.10 -19.99
C LEU A 84 -0.20 4.89 -21.31
N GLN A 85 -0.63 6.16 -21.22
CA GLN A 85 -0.80 7.01 -22.39
C GLN A 85 0.52 7.34 -23.10
N GLN A 86 1.58 7.57 -22.34
CA GLN A 86 2.87 8.00 -22.88
C GLN A 86 3.70 6.84 -23.44
N ASN A 87 3.60 5.66 -22.82
CA ASN A 87 4.51 4.54 -23.08
C ASN A 87 3.83 3.33 -23.75
N GLY A 88 2.49 3.32 -23.83
CA GLY A 88 1.72 2.21 -24.39
C GLY A 88 1.60 1.00 -23.46
N VAL A 89 0.71 0.07 -23.83
CA VAL A 89 0.28 -1.07 -22.99
C VAL A 89 1.44 -1.99 -22.61
N GLN A 90 2.28 -2.36 -23.58
CA GLN A 90 3.37 -3.32 -23.34
C GLN A 90 4.38 -2.81 -22.31
N ASN A 91 4.75 -1.53 -22.37
CA ASN A 91 5.65 -0.91 -21.41
C ASN A 91 4.96 -0.68 -20.06
N TYR A 92 3.66 -0.37 -20.07
CA TYR A 92 2.87 -0.26 -18.86
C TYR A 92 2.80 -1.59 -18.09
N MET A 93 2.64 -2.73 -18.76
CA MET A 93 2.64 -4.03 -18.09
C MET A 93 3.96 -4.30 -17.33
N LYS A 94 5.10 -3.98 -17.94
CA LYS A 94 6.41 -4.10 -17.28
C LYS A 94 6.56 -3.12 -16.12
N TYR A 95 6.09 -1.89 -16.30
CA TYR A 95 6.08 -0.86 -15.26
C TYR A 95 5.23 -1.29 -14.05
N ALA A 96 4.02 -1.81 -14.30
CA ALA A 96 3.11 -2.28 -13.27
C ALA A 96 3.72 -3.44 -12.48
N ASP A 97 4.32 -4.44 -13.14
CA ASP A 97 5.01 -5.55 -12.46
C ASP A 97 6.17 -5.07 -11.57
N ALA A 98 6.97 -4.14 -12.07
CA ALA A 98 8.07 -3.56 -11.30
C ALA A 98 7.56 -2.79 -10.07
N LYS A 99 6.50 -1.99 -10.25
CA LYS A 99 5.91 -1.19 -9.16
C LYS A 99 5.20 -2.05 -8.11
N LEU A 100 4.55 -3.13 -8.51
CA LEU A 100 3.96 -4.10 -7.58
C LEU A 100 5.02 -4.71 -6.66
N LYS A 101 6.15 -5.17 -7.21
CA LYS A 101 7.27 -5.72 -6.41
C LYS A 101 7.87 -4.68 -5.47
N GLU A 102 7.94 -3.42 -5.92
CA GLU A 102 8.44 -2.31 -5.11
C GLU A 102 7.51 -2.00 -3.93
N GLU A 103 6.20 -1.92 -4.17
CA GLU A 103 5.21 -1.68 -3.12
C GLU A 103 5.09 -2.88 -2.17
N GLU A 104 5.16 -4.13 -2.64
CA GLU A 104 5.20 -5.31 -1.78
C GLU A 104 6.37 -5.23 -0.78
N LYS A 105 7.58 -4.91 -1.28
CA LYS A 105 8.75 -4.74 -0.43
C LYS A 105 8.60 -3.57 0.55
N ARG A 106 7.96 -2.48 0.12
CA ARG A 106 7.69 -1.31 0.96
C ARG A 106 6.65 -1.60 2.04
N ALA A 107 5.57 -2.28 1.68
CA ALA A 107 4.51 -2.72 2.57
C ALA A 107 5.07 -3.61 3.69
N LEU A 108 5.91 -4.60 3.34
CA LEU A 108 6.59 -5.46 4.32
C LEU A 108 7.48 -4.67 5.30
N ARG A 109 7.95 -3.49 4.92
CA ARG A 109 8.79 -2.63 5.77
C ARG A 109 7.96 -1.70 6.66
N TYR A 110 6.86 -1.14 6.14
CA TYR A 110 6.13 -0.05 6.81
C TYR A 110 4.77 -0.43 7.40
N LEU A 111 4.12 -1.48 6.90
CA LEU A 111 2.90 -2.01 7.48
C LEU A 111 3.21 -3.03 8.58
N GLU A 112 2.22 -3.34 9.42
CA GLU A 112 2.34 -4.40 10.41
C GLU A 112 2.21 -5.77 9.71
N THR A 113 3.17 -6.66 9.94
CA THR A 113 3.29 -7.96 9.26
C THR A 113 3.03 -9.16 10.18
N ARG A 114 2.62 -8.91 11.44
CA ARG A 114 2.20 -9.99 12.36
C ARG A 114 0.97 -10.72 11.82
N ARG A 115 0.88 -12.02 12.12
CA ARG A 115 0.02 -13.08 11.55
C ARG A 115 -1.51 -12.83 11.46
N GLU A 116 -2.01 -11.66 11.81
CA GLU A 116 -3.43 -11.29 11.80
C GLU A 116 -3.71 -10.07 10.91
N CYS A 117 -2.70 -9.54 10.21
CA CYS A 117 -2.78 -8.30 9.46
C CYS A 117 -2.66 -8.56 7.94
N ASN A 118 -3.80 -8.60 7.23
CA ASN A 118 -3.84 -8.80 5.78
C ASN A 118 -3.50 -7.51 4.99
N SER A 119 -2.87 -6.52 5.62
CA SER A 119 -2.65 -5.19 5.05
C SER A 119 -1.77 -5.20 3.80
N VAL A 120 -0.77 -6.08 3.78
CA VAL A 120 0.11 -6.27 2.62
C VAL A 120 -0.68 -6.88 1.46
N GLU A 121 -1.53 -7.86 1.75
CA GLU A 121 -2.38 -8.51 0.75
C GLU A 121 -3.43 -7.52 0.20
N ALA A 122 -4.04 -6.71 1.06
CA ALA A 122 -4.99 -5.66 0.66
C ALA A 122 -4.35 -4.61 -0.25
N GLU A 123 -3.12 -4.16 0.05
CA GLU A 123 -2.40 -3.21 -0.80
C GLU A 123 -2.08 -3.80 -2.17
N ILE A 124 -1.59 -5.05 -2.18
CA ILE A 124 -1.27 -5.78 -3.42
C ILE A 124 -2.53 -5.94 -4.28
N ILE A 125 -3.62 -6.43 -3.70
CA ILE A 125 -4.92 -6.59 -4.39
C ILE A 125 -5.41 -5.24 -4.93
N MET A 126 -5.28 -4.16 -4.16
CA MET A 126 -5.74 -2.84 -4.57
C MET A 126 -4.96 -2.31 -5.77
N ILE A 127 -3.62 -2.40 -5.75
CA ILE A 127 -2.79 -1.99 -6.89
C ILE A 127 -3.11 -2.84 -8.13
N TYR A 128 -3.32 -4.15 -7.95
CA TYR A 128 -3.75 -5.03 -9.05
C TYR A 128 -5.10 -4.62 -9.63
N GLN A 129 -6.11 -4.36 -8.81
CA GLN A 129 -7.43 -3.92 -9.25
C GLN A 129 -7.37 -2.57 -10.00
N LEU A 130 -6.61 -1.60 -9.50
CA LEU A 130 -6.42 -0.31 -10.17
C LEU A 130 -5.70 -0.45 -11.51
N SER A 131 -4.71 -1.34 -11.60
CA SER A 131 -4.00 -1.60 -12.85
C SER A 131 -4.92 -2.23 -13.91
N SER A 132 -5.82 -3.12 -13.47
CA SER A 132 -6.81 -3.81 -14.31
C SER A 132 -7.87 -2.85 -14.84
N LEU A 133 -8.44 -2.01 -13.96
CA LEU A 133 -9.47 -1.01 -14.32
C LEU A 133 -8.97 0.01 -15.35
N ASN A 134 -7.71 0.41 -15.27
CA ASN A 134 -7.08 1.32 -16.25
C ASN A 134 -6.95 0.71 -17.65
N LEU A 135 -6.78 -0.62 -17.74
CA LEU A 135 -6.69 -1.34 -19.01
C LEU A 135 -8.08 -1.58 -19.62
N VAL A 136 -9.08 -1.89 -18.80
CA VAL A 136 -10.48 -2.11 -19.23
C VAL A 136 -11.14 -0.83 -19.75
N SER A 137 -10.84 0.33 -19.16
CA SER A 137 -11.50 1.61 -19.48
C SER A 137 -11.03 2.27 -20.79
N ARG A 138 -10.09 1.67 -21.53
CA ARG A 138 -9.43 2.30 -22.69
C ARG A 138 -9.57 1.54 -24.02
N ASP A 139 -10.61 0.72 -24.19
CA ASP A 139 -10.91 0.00 -25.43
C ASP A 139 -9.70 -0.78 -25.99
N LEU A 140 -8.93 -1.41 -25.09
CA LEU A 140 -7.87 -2.33 -25.51
C LEU A 140 -8.50 -3.61 -26.08
N ASN A 141 -7.88 -4.17 -27.12
CA ASN A 141 -8.40 -5.37 -27.78
C ASN A 141 -8.57 -6.50 -26.76
N LEU A 142 -9.61 -7.33 -26.96
CA LEU A 142 -9.94 -8.46 -26.07
C LEU A 142 -8.72 -9.33 -25.72
N ILE A 143 -7.77 -9.44 -26.64
CA ILE A 143 -6.52 -10.20 -26.49
C ILE A 143 -5.61 -9.62 -25.41
N ASP A 144 -5.47 -8.29 -25.30
CA ASP A 144 -4.64 -7.64 -24.28
C ASP A 144 -5.25 -7.81 -22.88
N LEU A 145 -6.58 -7.72 -22.80
CA LEU A 145 -7.35 -8.00 -21.59
C LEU A 145 -7.22 -9.45 -21.14
N ILE A 146 -7.40 -10.42 -22.05
CA ILE A 146 -7.25 -11.85 -21.76
C ILE A 146 -5.80 -12.19 -21.37
N THR A 147 -4.80 -11.63 -22.05
CA THR A 147 -3.39 -11.88 -21.73
C THR A 147 -3.03 -11.34 -20.35
N PHE A 148 -3.56 -10.17 -19.99
CA PHE A 148 -3.39 -9.63 -18.64
C PHE A 148 -4.08 -10.51 -17.59
N GLN A 149 -5.35 -10.86 -17.79
CA GLN A 149 -6.13 -11.68 -16.84
C GLN A 149 -5.54 -13.08 -16.64
N TYR A 150 -5.05 -13.71 -17.72
CA TYR A 150 -4.36 -15.00 -17.67
C TYR A 150 -3.01 -14.92 -16.95
N ALA A 151 -2.26 -13.81 -17.12
CA ALA A 151 -1.04 -13.56 -16.37
C ALA A 151 -1.31 -13.30 -14.87
N GLN A 152 -2.47 -12.74 -14.53
CA GLN A 152 -2.93 -12.54 -13.14
C GLN A 152 -3.27 -13.86 -12.46
N GLU A 153 -4.08 -14.71 -13.10
CA GLU A 153 -4.51 -16.01 -12.53
C GLU A 153 -3.33 -16.96 -12.30
N ASN A 154 -2.37 -17.03 -13.24
CA ASN A 154 -1.20 -17.88 -13.09
C ASN A 154 -0.22 -17.39 -12.00
N LYS A 155 -0.17 -16.09 -11.70
CA LYS A 155 0.68 -15.56 -10.62
C LYS A 155 0.03 -15.72 -9.25
N PHE A 156 -1.27 -15.47 -9.16
CA PHE A 156 -2.06 -15.68 -7.95
C PHE A 156 -1.97 -17.15 -7.51
N LEU A 157 -2.21 -18.09 -8.43
CA LEU A 157 -2.11 -19.52 -8.11
C LEU A 157 -0.69 -19.95 -7.70
N ASN A 158 0.37 -19.36 -8.26
CA ASN A 158 1.75 -19.70 -7.90
C ASN A 158 2.23 -19.09 -6.58
N GLN A 159 1.63 -17.99 -6.10
CA GLN A 159 1.92 -17.42 -4.79
C GLN A 159 1.26 -18.19 -3.64
N PHE A 160 0.17 -18.93 -3.92
CA PHE A 160 -0.57 -19.76 -2.96
C PHE A 160 -0.35 -21.28 -3.12
N SER A 161 0.50 -21.74 -4.05
CA SER A 161 0.82 -23.17 -4.24
C SER A 161 2.11 -23.64 -3.53
N VAL A 162 2.63 -22.87 -2.58
CA VAL A 162 3.71 -23.33 -1.69
C VAL A 162 3.18 -23.38 -0.26
N GLU A 163 2.24 -24.28 -0.03
CA GLU A 163 2.11 -25.10 1.20
C GLU A 163 1.58 -26.49 0.82
#